data_AF-A0A975LDL9-F1
#
_entry.id   AF-A0A975LDL9-F1
#
_cell.length_a   1.000
_cell.length_b   1.000
_cell.length_c   1.000
_cell.angle_alpha   90.00
_cell.angle_beta   90.00
_cell.angle_gamma   90.00
#
_symmetry.space_group_name_H-M   'P 1'
#
loop_
_entity.id
_entity.type
_entity.pdbx_description
1 polymer ?
#
loop_
_entity_poly.entity_id
_entity_poly.type
_entity_poly.pdbx_seq_one_letter_code
_entity_poly.pdbx_strand_id
1 'polypeptide(L)' 'MGRVRAAFLDHLSAERALADNTLLAYRRDLWRYVEYLSDQGVTDLAGATTGHVGAFLGALRDGDGTHPR' A
#
# COMPACT_ATOMS: atom_id res chain seq x y z
N MET A 1 6.47 6.37 8.53
CA MET A 1 5.66 5.27 7.94
C MET A 1 6.37 3.93 7.73
N GLY A 2 7.68 3.87 7.37
CA GLY A 2 8.35 2.61 6.99
C GLY A 2 8.32 1.45 8.01
N ARG A 3 8.41 1.75 9.31
CA ARG A 3 8.32 0.72 10.38
C ARG A 3 6.94 0.06 10.49
N VAL A 4 5.87 0.83 10.31
CA VAL A 4 4.48 0.32 10.36
C VAL A 4 4.20 -0.60 9.18
N ARG A 5 4.72 -0.24 7.99
CA ARG A 5 4.65 -1.07 6.79
C ARG A 5 5.32 -2.43 7.00
N ALA A 6 6.53 -2.45 7.56
CA ALA A 6 7.26 -3.69 7.86
C ALA A 6 6.49 -4.56 8.86
N ALA A 7 5.99 -3.97 9.96
CA ALA A 7 5.22 -4.70 10.97
C ALA A 7 3.93 -5.34 10.43
N PHE A 8 3.20 -4.64 9.55
CA PHE A 8 2.00 -5.19 8.90
C PHE A 8 2.33 -6.35 7.95
N LEU A 9 3.43 -6.25 7.21
CA LEU A 9 3.89 -7.33 6.32
C LEU A 9 4.41 -8.54 7.09
N ASP A 10 5.12 -8.32 8.19
CA ASP A 10 5.59 -9.37 9.07
C ASP A 10 4.39 -10.08 9.72
N HIS A 11 3.37 -9.33 10.13
CA HIS A 11 2.10 -9.87 10.60
C HIS A 11 1.39 -10.72 9.52
N LEU A 12 1.26 -10.22 8.29
CA LEU A 12 0.68 -10.99 7.17
C LEU A 12 1.47 -12.26 6.83
N SER A 13 2.80 -12.23 6.95
CA SER A 13 3.63 -13.43 6.76
C SER A 13 3.46 -14.44 7.90
N ALA A 14 3.22 -13.97 9.12
CA ALA A 14 3.02 -14.80 10.29
C ALA A 14 1.64 -15.48 10.32
N GLU A 15 0.62 -14.89 9.71
CA GLU A 15 -0.74 -15.47 9.58
C GLU A 15 -0.85 -16.61 8.53
N ARG A 16 0.28 -17.00 7.91
CA ARG A 16 0.56 -18.37 7.44
C ARG A 16 -0.41 -18.98 6.41
N ALA A 17 -0.78 -18.23 5.36
CA ALA A 17 -1.47 -18.82 4.19
C ALA A 17 -1.26 -18.13 2.83
N LEU A 18 -0.55 -17.00 2.76
CA LEU A 18 -0.35 -16.29 1.49
C LEU A 18 0.86 -16.84 0.75
N ALA A 19 0.70 -17.15 -0.53
CA ALA A 19 1.81 -17.51 -1.40
C ALA A 19 2.82 -16.35 -1.47
N ASP A 20 4.10 -16.66 -1.65
CA ASP A 20 5.18 -15.65 -1.73
C ASP A 20 4.91 -14.57 -2.79
N ASN A 21 4.31 -14.97 -3.92
CA ASN A 21 3.91 -14.05 -4.98
C ASN A 21 2.83 -13.05 -4.53
N THR A 22 1.89 -13.49 -3.67
CA THR A 22 0.85 -12.64 -3.12
C THR A 22 1.42 -11.67 -2.08
N LEU A 23 2.37 -12.14 -1.25
CA LEU A 23 3.09 -11.26 -0.33
C LEU A 23 3.89 -10.18 -1.08
N LEU A 24 4.56 -10.53 -2.17
CA LEU A 24 5.28 -9.58 -3.01
C LEU A 24 4.34 -8.52 -3.62
N ALA A 25 3.17 -8.94 -4.10
CA ALA A 25 2.16 -8.02 -4.61
C ALA A 25 1.69 -7.04 -3.51
N TYR A 26 1.37 -7.54 -2.31
CA TYR A 26 1.00 -6.70 -1.18
C TYR A 26 2.13 -5.75 -0.75
N ARG A 27 3.39 -6.19 -0.76
CA ARG A 27 4.54 -5.32 -0.48
C ARG A 27 4.59 -4.14 -1.45
N ARG A 28 4.41 -4.39 -2.74
CA ARG A 28 4.42 -3.35 -3.78
C ARG A 28 3.25 -2.38 -3.61
N ASP A 29 2.06 -2.89 -3.31
CA ASP A 29 0.87 -2.05 -3.18
C ASP A 29 0.92 -1.19 -1.90
N LEU A 30 1.39 -1.74 -0.79
CA LEU A 30 1.62 -0.97 0.44
C LEU A 30 2.71 0.09 0.28
N TRP A 31 3.74 -0.18 -0.55
CA TRP A 31 4.75 0.82 -0.86
C TRP A 31 4.13 1.99 -1.64
N ARG A 32 3.38 1.71 -2.71
CA ARG A 32 2.67 2.72 -3.50
C ARG A 32 1.67 3.51 -2.67
N TYR A 33 0.95 2.87 -1.76
CA TYR A 33 0.01 3.55 -0.88
C TYR A 33 0.70 4.53 0.09
N VAL A 34 1.85 4.14 0.66
CA VAL A 34 2.63 5.02 1.56
C VAL A 34 3.20 6.23 0.81
N GLU A 35 3.68 6.03 -0.42
CA GLU A 35 4.10 7.15 -1.27
C GLU A 35 2.94 8.08 -1.60
N TYR A 36 1.80 7.52 -2.02
CA TYR A 36 0.60 8.30 -2.30
C TYR A 36 0.17 9.13 -1.08
N LEU A 37 0.14 8.54 0.12
CA LEU A 37 -0.16 9.27 1.34
C LEU A 37 0.83 10.41 1.61
N SER A 38 2.12 10.17 1.36
CA SER A 38 3.16 11.19 1.53
C SER A 38 2.97 12.37 0.57
N ASP A 39 2.58 12.11 -0.68
CA ASP A 39 2.26 13.14 -1.68
C ASP A 39 1.02 13.96 -1.31
N GLN A 40 0.07 13.36 -0.57
CA GLN A 40 -1.08 14.06 0.01
C GLN A 40 -0.74 14.78 1.33
N GLY A 41 0.52 14.79 1.74
CA GLY A 41 0.99 15.43 2.98
C GLY A 41 0.71 14.62 4.26
N VAL A 42 0.22 13.39 4.12
CA VAL A 42 -0.04 12.49 5.25
C VAL A 42 1.26 11.80 5.63
N THR A 43 1.85 12.22 6.75
CA THR A 43 3.16 11.71 7.23
C THR A 43 3.05 10.65 8.31
N ASP A 44 1.84 10.44 8.85
CA ASP A 44 1.51 9.37 9.80
C ASP A 44 0.29 8.55 9.34
N LEU A 45 0.39 7.22 9.48
CA LEU A 45 -0.67 6.27 9.12
C LEU A 45 -1.89 6.41 10.03
N ALA A 46 -1.72 6.91 11.27
CA ALA A 46 -2.86 7.24 12.13
C ALA A 46 -3.70 8.40 11.56
N GLY A 47 -3.12 9.23 10.69
CA GLY A 47 -3.82 10.26 9.92
C GLY A 47 -4.41 9.78 8.60
N ALA A 48 -4.23 8.51 8.24
CA ALA A 48 -4.87 7.94 7.05
C ALA A 48 -6.37 7.78 7.29
N THR A 49 -7.19 8.14 6.30
CA THR A 49 -8.64 8.07 6.37
C THR A 49 -9.17 7.13 5.29
N THR A 50 -10.42 6.68 5.42
CA THR A 50 -11.11 5.93 4.36
C THR A 50 -11.18 6.72 3.04
N GLY A 51 -11.22 8.06 3.11
CA GLY A 51 -11.13 8.95 1.94
C GLY A 51 -9.81 8.78 1.18
N HIS A 52 -8.69 8.69 1.89
CA HIS A 52 -7.38 8.46 1.26
C HIS A 52 -7.30 7.09 0.58
N VAL A 53 -7.93 6.06 1.16
CA VAL A 53 -8.00 4.73 0.53
C VAL A 53 -8.80 4.78 -0.77
N GLY A 54 -9.98 5.43 -0.76
CA GLY A 54 -10.80 5.59 -1.96
C GLY A 54 -10.10 6.38 -3.06
N ALA A 55 -9.44 7.47 -2.69
CA ALA A 55 -8.68 8.31 -3.62
C ALA A 55 -7.46 7.58 -4.21
N PHE A 56 -6.75 6.77 -3.41
CA PHE A 56 -5.69 5.89 -3.90
C PHE A 56 -6.21 4.85 -4.89
N LEU A 57 -7.34 4.21 -4.62
CA LEU A 57 -7.96 3.24 -5.54
C LEU A 57 -8.41 3.90 -6.85
N GLY A 58 -8.84 5.17 -6.81
CA GLY A 58 -9.08 5.99 -7.99
C GLY A 58 -7.79 6.24 -8.77
N ALA A 59 -6.75 6.75 -8.10
CA ALA A 59 -5.45 7.01 -8.71
C ALA A 59 -4.80 5.75 -9.31
N LEU A 60 -5.01 4.58 -8.70
CA LEU A 60 -4.51 3.31 -9.21
C LEU A 60 -5.17 2.91 -10.54
N ARG A 61 -6.45 3.29 -10.74
CA ARG A 61 -7.26 3.07 -11.97
C ARG A 61 -7.02 4.12 -13.07
N ASP A 62 -6.41 5.24 -12.71
CA ASP A 62 -6.03 6.29 -13.65
C ASP A 62 -4.56 6.11 -14.11
N GLY A 63 -3.70 5.55 -13.26
CA GLY A 63 -2.26 5.34 -13.51
C GLY A 63 -1.87 4.00 -14.17
N ASP A 64 -2.75 3.00 -14.13
CA ASP A 64 -2.63 1.71 -14.86
C ASP A 64 -2.77 1.86 -16.39
N GLY A 65 -3.03 3.07 -16.89
CA GLY A 65 -2.82 3.43 -18.30
C GLY A 65 -1.34 3.58 -18.72
N THR A 66 -0.36 3.58 -17.79
CA THR A 66 1.07 3.86 -18.09
C THR A 66 2.05 2.78 -17.61
N HIS A 67 1.62 1.53 -17.42
CA HIS A 67 2.55 0.41 -17.24
C HIS A 67 2.26 -0.75 -18.21
N PRO A 68 3.09 -0.95 -19.26
CA PRO A 68 2.99 -2.15 -20.09
C PRO A 68 3.35 -3.38 -19.26
N ARG A 69 2.67 -4.49 -19.56
CA ARG A 69 2.92 -5.82 -18.99
C ARG A 69 4.33 -6.31 -19.30
#